data_AF-A0A0T6ATI2-F1
#
_entry.id   AF-A0A0T6ATI2-F1
#
_cell.length_a   1.000
_cell.length_b   1.000
_cell.length_c   1.000
_cell.angle_alpha   90.00
_cell.angle_beta   90.00
_cell.angle_gamma   90.00
#
_symmetry.space_group_name_H-M   'P 1'
#
loop_
_entity.id
_entity.type
_entity.pdbx_description
1 polymer ?
#
loop_
_entity_poly.entity_id
_entity_poly.type
_entity_poly.pdbx_seq_one_letter_code
_entity_poly.pdbx_strand_id
1 'polypeptide(L)'
;MIASATNTCKLQFLKIIAVMVVIGILLSIATVSLRPIPKPVHILLIQPNPSIVYATNTKFLSVALDSSMIADGFSKFDMRSQRLRNMIKNLSPGYLRIGGTMADRIIFAISDMHSEKYFINEQDGSDCAYEEIQCSLESRPNSTLSAKEWLELYDLASTTGFTILFDLNVLLRKADGTWDYENAEKLIEFSNDKNMDVIWQLGNEPNSFQHVFNTSVNASQLAQDFMTLRRILSKYPMYTNALLVGPDVTRPRPDDTESFSYLKEFLSAGGGHVVNAITFHQYYFNGRTVVNTDFLNPKNYDILTAQIDMVKGLVSYYETDKKPIWLSMSHTRER
;
A
#
# COMPACT_ATOMS: atom_id res chain seq x y z
N MET A 1 -0.70 -52.20 81.71
CA MET A 1 -0.37 -50.77 81.53
C MET A 1 0.72 -50.46 80.50
N ILE A 2 1.30 -51.44 79.78
CA ILE A 2 2.45 -51.18 78.87
C ILE A 2 2.05 -50.97 77.39
N ALA A 3 0.90 -51.49 76.94
CA ALA A 3 0.46 -51.39 75.54
C ALA A 3 -0.13 -50.01 75.14
N SER A 4 -0.55 -49.19 76.11
CA SER A 4 -1.13 -47.86 75.86
C SER A 4 -0.05 -46.81 75.54
N ALA A 5 1.14 -46.91 76.14
CA ALA A 5 2.24 -45.96 75.98
C ALA A 5 2.95 -46.07 74.61
N THR A 6 2.99 -47.27 74.02
CA THR A 6 3.62 -47.51 72.71
C THR A 6 2.82 -46.93 71.54
N ASN A 7 1.49 -46.89 71.65
CA ASN A 7 0.62 -46.33 70.60
C ASN A 7 0.59 -44.80 70.63
N THR A 8 0.65 -44.17 71.80
CA THR A 8 0.79 -42.71 71.93
C THR A 8 2.13 -42.22 71.41
N CYS A 9 3.22 -42.95 71.66
CA CYS A 9 4.55 -42.62 71.15
C CYS A 9 4.62 -42.72 69.61
N LYS A 10 4.07 -43.78 69.00
CA LYS A 10 3.97 -43.91 67.53
C LYS A 10 3.12 -42.81 66.90
N LEU A 11 2.01 -42.43 67.53
CA LEU A 11 1.14 -41.37 67.02
C LEU A 11 1.80 -39.98 67.11
N GLN A 12 2.57 -39.71 68.17
CA GLN A 12 3.38 -38.49 68.26
C GLN A 12 4.49 -38.47 67.21
N PHE A 13 5.16 -39.60 66.95
CA PHE A 13 6.19 -39.70 65.93
C PHE A 13 5.62 -39.47 64.51
N LEU A 14 4.45 -40.03 64.18
CA LEU A 14 3.76 -39.75 62.93
C LEU A 14 3.35 -38.28 62.77
N LYS A 15 2.92 -37.63 63.86
CA LYS A 15 2.58 -36.19 63.84
C LYS A 15 3.82 -35.33 63.57
N ILE A 16 4.96 -35.68 64.15
CA ILE A 16 6.23 -34.97 63.89
C ILE A 16 6.65 -35.14 62.43
N ILE A 17 6.57 -36.36 61.87
CA ILE A 17 6.86 -36.61 60.46
C ILE A 17 5.93 -35.79 59.56
N ALA A 18 4.61 -35.78 59.85
CA ALA A 18 3.65 -35.02 59.06
C ALA A 18 3.95 -33.52 59.07
N VAL A 19 4.31 -32.96 60.24
CA VAL A 19 4.71 -31.54 60.36
C VAL A 19 6.00 -31.27 59.58
N MET A 20 6.99 -32.15 59.65
CA MET A 20 8.25 -31.99 58.90
C MET A 20 8.04 -32.08 57.38
N VAL A 21 7.13 -32.95 56.91
CA VAL A 21 6.74 -33.03 55.50
C VAL A 21 6.04 -31.76 55.04
N VAL A 22 5.10 -31.24 55.85
CA VAL A 22 4.42 -29.97 55.54
C VAL A 22 5.40 -28.80 55.50
N ILE A 23 6.34 -28.72 56.46
CA ILE A 23 7.40 -27.70 56.46
C ILE A 23 8.29 -27.84 55.22
N GLY A 24 8.67 -29.07 54.85
CA GLY A 24 9.46 -29.34 53.65
C GLY A 24 8.73 -28.91 52.36
N ILE A 25 7.44 -29.18 52.26
CA ILE A 25 6.60 -28.76 51.13
C ILE A 25 6.51 -27.23 51.09
N LEU A 26 6.23 -26.57 52.23
CA LEU A 26 6.14 -25.11 52.30
C LEU A 26 7.48 -24.43 51.95
N LEU A 27 8.61 -24.96 52.42
CA LEU A 27 9.94 -24.49 52.05
C LEU A 27 10.20 -24.68 50.55
N SER A 28 9.82 -25.82 49.97
CA SER A 28 9.97 -26.06 48.53
C SER A 28 9.15 -25.07 47.70
N ILE A 29 7.89 -24.81 48.07
CA ILE A 29 7.02 -23.84 47.41
C ILE A 29 7.59 -22.42 47.55
N ALA A 30 8.09 -22.05 48.73
CA ALA A 30 8.74 -20.77 48.95
C ALA A 30 9.99 -20.60 48.08
N THR A 31 10.83 -21.64 47.95
CA THR A 31 12.03 -21.59 47.07
C THR A 31 11.69 -21.53 45.59
N VAL A 32 10.58 -22.13 45.14
CA VAL A 32 10.12 -22.03 43.75
C VAL A 32 9.53 -20.64 43.47
N SER A 33 8.77 -20.08 44.42
CA SER A 33 8.17 -18.75 44.31
C SER A 33 9.19 -17.60 44.38
N LEU A 34 10.32 -17.81 45.07
CA LEU A 34 11.43 -16.85 45.16
C LEU A 34 12.42 -16.91 43.99
N ARG A 35 12.28 -17.87 43.05
CA ARG A 35 13.08 -17.82 41.82
C ARG A 35 12.53 -16.68 40.96
N PRO A 36 13.32 -15.62 40.70
CA PRO A 36 12.87 -14.58 39.78
C PRO A 36 12.56 -15.25 38.44
N ILE A 37 11.31 -15.17 38.00
CA ILE A 37 10.93 -15.55 36.64
C ILE A 37 11.86 -14.74 35.74
N PRO A 38 12.72 -15.38 34.91
CA PRO A 38 13.59 -14.63 34.05
C PRO A 38 12.71 -13.81 33.11
N LYS A 39 12.62 -12.50 33.38
CA LYS A 39 11.96 -11.59 32.45
C LYS A 39 12.71 -11.73 31.14
N PRO A 40 12.03 -11.95 30.00
CA PRO A 40 12.71 -11.96 28.72
C PRO A 40 13.42 -10.62 28.57
N VAL A 41 14.75 -10.65 28.61
CA VAL A 41 15.57 -9.49 28.30
C VAL A 41 15.77 -9.52 26.81
N HIS A 42 15.07 -8.63 26.10
CA HIS A 42 15.36 -8.38 24.70
C HIS A 42 16.61 -7.50 24.61
N ILE A 43 17.75 -8.13 24.36
CA ILE A 43 18.99 -7.41 24.09
C ILE A 43 18.96 -6.98 22.62
N LEU A 44 18.67 -5.70 22.38
CA LEU A 44 18.80 -5.12 21.05
C LEU A 44 20.28 -4.78 20.82
N LEU A 45 20.98 -5.64 20.06
CA LEU A 45 22.34 -5.35 19.62
C LEU A 45 22.27 -4.44 18.39
N ILE A 46 22.35 -3.12 18.62
CA ILE A 46 22.56 -2.16 17.55
C ILE A 46 24.04 -2.25 17.17
N GLN A 47 24.36 -2.94 16.07
CA GLN A 47 25.72 -2.96 15.56
C GLN A 47 26.11 -1.53 15.14
N PRO A 48 27.19 -0.95 15.70
CA PRO A 48 27.76 0.26 15.13
C PRO A 48 28.42 -0.10 13.78
N ASN A 49 28.11 0.65 12.73
CA ASN A 49 28.58 0.45 11.34
C ASN A 49 28.15 -0.87 10.67
N PRO A 50 26.84 -1.17 10.51
CA PRO A 50 26.45 -2.20 9.56
C PRO A 50 26.85 -1.76 8.15
N SER A 51 27.30 -2.70 7.32
CA SER A 51 27.48 -2.43 5.89
C SER A 51 26.12 -2.04 5.30
N ILE A 52 26.07 -0.95 4.54
CA ILE A 52 24.83 -0.51 3.88
C ILE A 52 24.37 -1.61 2.93
N VAL A 53 23.24 -2.25 3.26
CA VAL A 53 22.67 -3.33 2.43
C VAL A 53 21.88 -2.73 1.26
N TYR A 54 21.12 -1.66 1.52
CA TYR A 54 20.38 -0.89 0.53
C TYR A 54 20.38 0.59 0.89
N ALA A 55 20.46 1.45 -0.12
CA ALA A 55 20.18 2.88 0.02
C ALA A 55 18.79 3.15 -0.56
N THR A 56 17.89 3.68 0.26
CA THR A 56 16.55 4.08 -0.19
C THR A 56 16.55 5.52 -0.71
N ASN A 57 15.53 5.87 -1.49
CA ASN A 57 15.32 7.25 -1.93
C ASN A 57 15.03 8.14 -0.69
N THR A 58 15.42 9.42 -0.73
CA THR A 58 15.09 10.38 0.34
C THR A 58 13.58 10.56 0.52
N LYS A 59 12.77 10.22 -0.48
CA LYS A 59 11.30 10.20 -0.51
C LYS A 59 10.71 8.81 -0.22
N PHE A 60 11.47 7.93 0.44
CA PHE A 60 11.06 6.54 0.71
C PHE A 60 9.72 6.44 1.43
N LEU A 61 9.52 7.22 2.49
CA LEU A 61 8.24 7.32 3.17
C LEU A 61 7.35 8.34 2.43
N SER A 62 6.59 7.84 1.48
CA SER A 62 5.60 8.60 0.71
C SER A 62 4.18 8.28 1.18
N VAL A 63 3.21 9.09 0.77
CA VAL A 63 1.80 8.93 1.18
C VAL A 63 0.89 8.98 -0.04
N ALA A 64 -0.29 8.37 0.05
CA ALA A 64 -1.28 8.37 -1.00
C ALA A 64 -2.54 9.13 -0.58
N LEU A 65 -3.17 9.81 -1.53
CA LEU A 65 -4.51 10.36 -1.45
C LEU A 65 -5.38 9.62 -2.47
N ASP A 66 -6.47 9.05 -1.98
CA ASP A 66 -7.39 8.27 -2.79
C ASP A 66 -8.15 9.15 -3.79
N SER A 67 -8.24 8.70 -5.04
CA SER A 67 -8.92 9.37 -6.16
C SER A 67 -10.43 9.49 -5.97
N SER A 68 -11.04 8.73 -5.07
CA SER A 68 -12.42 8.95 -4.61
C SER A 68 -12.61 10.35 -4.00
N MET A 69 -11.56 10.97 -3.46
CA MET A 69 -11.61 12.36 -2.99
C MET A 69 -11.84 13.35 -4.13
N ILE A 70 -11.30 13.07 -5.33
CA ILE A 70 -11.59 13.88 -6.53
C ILE A 70 -13.04 13.67 -6.95
N ALA A 71 -13.50 12.42 -6.97
CA ALA A 71 -14.85 12.07 -7.38
C ALA A 71 -15.91 12.72 -6.47
N ASP A 72 -15.66 12.77 -5.17
CA ASP A 72 -16.49 13.44 -4.17
C ASP A 72 -16.29 14.97 -4.11
N GLY A 73 -15.51 15.55 -5.03
CA GLY A 73 -15.25 16.99 -5.09
C GLY A 73 -14.59 17.54 -3.83
N PHE A 74 -13.77 16.72 -3.16
CA PHE A 74 -13.08 17.04 -1.91
C PHE A 74 -14.00 17.50 -0.78
N SER A 75 -15.26 17.05 -0.76
CA SER A 75 -16.30 17.54 0.18
C SER A 75 -15.89 17.51 1.66
N LYS A 76 -15.02 16.55 2.04
CA LYS A 76 -14.49 16.35 3.40
C LYS A 76 -12.99 16.60 3.51
N PHE A 77 -12.35 17.11 2.46
CA PHE A 77 -10.90 17.28 2.40
C PHE A 77 -10.52 18.74 2.07
N ASP A 78 -10.35 19.54 3.11
CA ASP A 78 -9.92 20.93 2.95
C ASP A 78 -8.40 21.02 2.73
N MET A 79 -8.00 21.15 1.46
CA MET A 79 -6.60 21.33 1.04
C MET A 79 -5.95 22.61 1.58
N ARG A 80 -6.74 23.59 2.05
CA ARG A 80 -6.25 24.84 2.63
C ARG A 80 -6.08 24.75 4.15
N SER A 81 -6.51 23.66 4.79
CA SER A 81 -6.40 23.47 6.22
C SER A 81 -4.94 23.52 6.69
N GLN A 82 -4.62 24.49 7.55
CA GLN A 82 -3.27 24.62 8.11
C GLN A 82 -2.89 23.40 8.95
N ARG A 83 -3.87 22.76 9.62
CA ARG A 83 -3.65 21.53 10.38
C ARG A 83 -3.18 20.41 9.45
N LEU A 84 -3.87 20.20 8.33
CA LEU A 84 -3.49 19.20 7.33
C LEU A 84 -2.09 19.48 6.77
N ARG A 85 -1.82 20.73 6.35
CA ARG A 85 -0.53 21.14 5.80
C ARG A 85 0.62 20.92 6.79
N ASN A 86 0.40 21.26 8.07
CA ASN A 86 1.39 21.01 9.12
C ASN A 86 1.66 19.51 9.30
N MET A 87 0.62 18.66 9.25
CA MET A 87 0.78 17.20 9.37
C MET A 87 1.60 16.64 8.19
N ILE A 88 1.22 16.97 6.95
CA ILE A 88 1.93 16.48 5.76
C ILE A 88 3.38 16.98 5.74
N LYS A 89 3.61 18.27 6.07
CA LYS A 89 4.95 18.86 6.07
C LYS A 89 5.93 18.13 7.01
N ASN A 90 5.46 17.56 8.12
CA ASN A 90 6.31 16.78 9.04
C ASN A 90 6.74 15.42 8.46
N LEU A 91 6.12 14.96 7.37
CA LEU A 91 6.50 13.75 6.63
C LEU A 91 7.39 14.05 5.42
N SER A 92 7.71 15.33 5.17
CA SER A 92 8.55 15.75 4.05
C SER A 92 10.00 15.28 4.22
N PRO A 93 10.72 14.98 3.12
CA PRO A 93 10.25 14.97 1.73
C PRO A 93 9.58 13.64 1.33
N GLY A 94 8.61 13.71 0.43
CA GLY A 94 7.92 12.52 -0.07
C GLY A 94 7.26 12.71 -1.43
N TYR A 95 6.62 11.66 -1.92
CA TYR A 95 5.64 11.70 -2.99
C TYR A 95 4.23 11.71 -2.40
N LEU A 96 3.35 12.53 -2.98
CA LEU A 96 1.92 12.49 -2.73
C LEU A 96 1.29 11.77 -3.92
N ARG A 97 1.03 10.47 -3.78
CA ARG A 97 0.42 9.65 -4.83
C ARG A 97 -1.08 9.91 -4.87
N ILE A 98 -1.60 10.36 -5.99
CA ILE A 98 -3.03 10.58 -6.22
C ILE A 98 -3.48 9.53 -7.23
N GLY A 99 -4.15 8.51 -6.73
CA GLY A 99 -4.50 7.32 -7.51
C GLY A 99 -5.53 6.47 -6.78
N GLY A 100 -5.55 5.16 -6.99
CA GLY A 100 -6.58 4.27 -6.45
C GLY A 100 -7.69 4.03 -7.46
N THR A 101 -8.68 3.24 -7.10
CA THR A 101 -9.69 2.71 -8.05
C THR A 101 -10.33 3.80 -8.93
N MET A 102 -10.70 4.96 -8.40
CA MET A 102 -11.37 5.99 -9.19
C MET A 102 -10.46 6.74 -10.18
N ALA A 103 -9.13 6.54 -10.15
CA ALA A 103 -8.20 7.17 -11.09
C ALA A 103 -8.60 6.89 -12.56
N ASP A 104 -9.01 5.65 -12.81
CA ASP A 104 -9.52 5.16 -14.10
C ASP A 104 -10.94 5.64 -14.46
N ARG A 105 -11.45 6.61 -13.70
CA ARG A 105 -12.71 7.31 -13.94
C ARG A 105 -12.55 8.83 -13.84
N ILE A 106 -11.35 9.35 -13.57
CA ILE A 106 -11.14 10.80 -13.52
C ILE A 106 -10.94 11.35 -14.93
N ILE A 107 -11.60 12.46 -15.25
CA ILE A 107 -11.47 13.21 -16.49
C ILE A 107 -11.04 14.63 -16.15
N PHE A 108 -9.92 15.10 -16.72
CA PHE A 108 -9.49 16.47 -16.53
C PHE A 108 -10.32 17.46 -17.37
N ALA A 109 -10.72 18.58 -16.77
CA ALA A 109 -11.40 19.68 -17.47
C ALA A 109 -10.85 21.05 -17.06
N ILE A 110 -10.64 21.93 -18.04
CA ILE A 110 -10.20 23.31 -17.79
C ILE A 110 -11.34 24.16 -17.20
N SER A 111 -12.58 23.91 -17.63
CA SER A 111 -13.76 24.66 -17.19
C SER A 111 -14.51 23.91 -16.10
N ASP A 112 -14.95 24.64 -15.07
CA ASP A 112 -15.81 24.12 -14.00
C ASP A 112 -17.26 23.92 -14.46
N MET A 113 -17.64 24.32 -15.68
CA MET A 113 -19.05 24.32 -16.15
C MET A 113 -19.71 22.94 -16.24
N HIS A 114 -18.95 21.85 -16.17
CA HIS A 114 -19.46 20.47 -16.24
C HIS A 114 -18.74 19.56 -15.24
N SER A 115 -18.54 20.01 -13.99
CA SER A 115 -17.94 19.15 -12.96
C SER A 115 -18.93 18.08 -12.51
N GLU A 116 -18.94 16.94 -13.19
CA GLU A 116 -19.65 15.76 -12.69
C GLU A 116 -18.90 15.23 -11.46
N LYS A 117 -19.55 15.33 -10.30
CA LYS A 117 -19.09 14.86 -9.00
C LYS A 117 -20.09 13.86 -8.46
N TYR A 118 -19.59 12.80 -7.84
CA TYR A 118 -20.41 11.73 -7.31
C TYR A 118 -19.98 11.44 -5.88
N PHE A 119 -20.97 11.41 -4.99
CA PHE A 119 -20.74 10.96 -3.64
C PHE A 119 -20.52 9.45 -3.67
N ILE A 120 -19.29 9.03 -3.41
CA ILE A 120 -18.93 7.62 -3.36
C ILE A 120 -18.92 7.22 -1.88
N ASN A 121 -19.91 6.42 -1.48
CA ASN A 121 -19.96 5.82 -0.14
C ASN A 121 -18.86 4.76 0.07
N GLU A 122 -18.36 4.18 -1.02
CA GLU A 122 -17.41 3.08 -1.05
C GLU A 122 -16.00 3.57 -1.38
N GLN A 123 -15.23 3.95 -0.36
CA GLN A 123 -13.80 4.24 -0.50
C GLN A 123 -13.03 3.01 -1.01
N ASP A 124 -11.85 3.19 -1.60
CA ASP A 124 -10.97 2.08 -1.94
C ASP A 124 -10.64 1.27 -0.66
N GLY A 125 -10.74 -0.04 -0.73
CA GLY A 125 -10.71 -0.93 0.46
C GLY A 125 -12.05 -1.21 1.16
N SER A 126 -13.18 -0.67 0.68
CA SER A 126 -14.53 -0.96 1.22
C SER A 126 -15.19 -2.22 0.61
N ASP A 127 -16.50 -2.25 0.38
CA ASP A 127 -17.26 -3.41 -0.13
C ASP A 127 -16.84 -3.85 -1.56
N CYS A 128 -15.87 -3.16 -2.13
CA CYS A 128 -15.61 -3.19 -3.54
C CYS A 128 -14.12 -3.38 -3.92
N ALA A 129 -13.29 -3.78 -2.95
CA ALA A 129 -11.86 -4.01 -3.12
C ALA A 129 -11.53 -5.51 -3.11
N TYR A 130 -11.29 -6.09 -4.29
CA TYR A 130 -10.75 -7.43 -4.62
C TYR A 130 -11.24 -8.67 -3.83
N GLU A 131 -12.18 -8.57 -2.90
CA GLU A 131 -12.66 -9.69 -2.12
C GLU A 131 -14.20 -9.77 -2.20
N GLU A 132 -14.65 -10.69 -3.06
CA GLU A 132 -15.94 -11.40 -3.13
C GLU A 132 -17.24 -10.66 -3.54
N ILE A 133 -17.30 -9.34 -3.64
CA ILE A 133 -18.51 -8.65 -4.12
C ILE A 133 -18.26 -8.06 -5.51
N GLN A 134 -19.06 -8.45 -6.51
CA GLN A 134 -19.08 -7.75 -7.80
C GLN A 134 -19.51 -6.30 -7.56
N CYS A 135 -18.61 -5.37 -7.81
CA CYS A 135 -18.94 -3.95 -7.86
C CYS A 135 -19.79 -3.67 -9.08
N SER A 136 -20.96 -3.07 -8.91
CA SER A 136 -21.78 -2.68 -10.06
C SER A 136 -21.07 -1.55 -10.83
N LEU A 137 -21.00 -1.69 -12.15
CA LEU A 137 -20.48 -0.65 -13.05
C LEU A 137 -21.18 0.70 -12.87
N GLU A 138 -22.48 0.66 -12.56
CA GLU A 138 -23.33 1.83 -12.30
C GLU A 138 -22.88 2.63 -11.07
N SER A 139 -22.07 2.06 -10.16
CA SER A 139 -21.59 2.77 -8.97
C SER A 139 -20.32 3.60 -9.19
N ARG A 140 -19.69 3.54 -10.36
CA ARG A 140 -18.40 4.21 -10.64
C ARG A 140 -18.43 5.03 -11.95
N PRO A 141 -19.26 6.08 -12.03
CA PRO A 141 -19.27 6.99 -13.17
C PRO A 141 -17.97 7.79 -13.28
N ASN A 142 -17.72 8.33 -14.47
CA ASN A 142 -16.60 9.25 -14.67
C ASN A 142 -16.80 10.50 -13.82
N SER A 143 -15.75 11.01 -13.19
CA SER A 143 -15.79 12.24 -12.40
C SER A 143 -14.78 13.25 -12.94
N THR A 144 -15.09 14.53 -12.79
CA THR A 144 -14.22 15.59 -13.32
C THR A 144 -13.17 16.02 -12.30
N LEU A 145 -11.90 16.15 -12.71
CA LEU A 145 -10.87 16.93 -11.99
C LEU A 145 -10.75 18.29 -12.68
N SER A 146 -11.11 19.36 -11.99
CA SER A 146 -11.02 20.69 -12.59
C SER A 146 -9.62 21.29 -12.50
N ALA A 147 -9.29 22.22 -13.40
CA ALA A 147 -8.03 22.97 -13.35
C ALA A 147 -7.81 23.67 -12.00
N LYS A 148 -8.89 24.15 -11.37
CA LYS A 148 -8.83 24.77 -10.03
C LYS A 148 -8.44 23.75 -8.97
N GLU A 149 -9.10 22.59 -8.95
CA GLU A 149 -8.80 21.51 -8.00
C GLU A 149 -7.37 20.98 -8.19
N TRP A 150 -6.93 20.85 -9.43
CA TRP A 150 -5.56 20.43 -9.75
C TRP A 150 -4.52 21.44 -9.24
N LEU A 151 -4.76 22.74 -9.40
CA LEU A 151 -3.91 23.79 -8.84
C LEU A 151 -3.87 23.71 -7.30
N GLU A 152 -5.00 23.45 -6.63
CA GLU A 152 -5.08 23.33 -5.18
C GLU A 152 -4.33 22.08 -4.66
N LEU A 153 -4.44 20.94 -5.35
CA LEU A 153 -3.67 19.73 -5.06
C LEU A 153 -2.17 19.98 -5.20
N TYR A 154 -1.75 20.62 -6.30
CA TYR A 154 -0.35 20.93 -6.56
C TYR A 154 0.22 21.90 -5.52
N ASP A 155 -0.55 22.93 -5.14
CA ASP A 155 -0.16 23.85 -4.07
C ASP A 155 -0.01 23.14 -2.72
N LEU A 156 -0.94 22.24 -2.36
CA LEU A 156 -0.82 21.42 -1.15
C LEU A 156 0.48 20.60 -1.14
N ALA A 157 0.77 19.88 -2.23
CA ALA A 157 1.97 19.04 -2.32
C ALA A 157 3.25 19.88 -2.28
N SER A 158 3.38 20.86 -3.18
CA SER A 158 4.60 21.64 -3.33
C SER A 158 4.95 22.45 -2.06
N THR A 159 3.97 23.09 -1.42
CA THR A 159 4.20 23.88 -0.20
C THR A 159 4.49 23.04 1.04
N THR A 160 4.16 21.75 1.01
CA THR A 160 4.46 20.80 2.09
C THR A 160 5.72 19.97 1.80
N GLY A 161 6.42 20.24 0.70
CA GLY A 161 7.66 19.56 0.34
C GLY A 161 7.44 18.16 -0.26
N PHE A 162 6.31 17.97 -0.93
CA PHE A 162 5.95 16.76 -1.66
C PHE A 162 5.93 17.03 -3.17
N THR A 163 6.26 16.00 -3.96
CA THR A 163 6.03 16.00 -5.41
C THR A 163 4.80 15.13 -5.70
N ILE A 164 3.92 15.56 -6.59
CA ILE A 164 2.76 14.75 -6.97
C ILE A 164 3.23 13.55 -7.81
N LEU A 165 2.68 12.37 -7.50
CA LEU A 165 2.65 11.20 -8.36
C LEU A 165 1.19 10.99 -8.78
N PHE A 166 0.83 11.26 -10.04
CA PHE A 166 -0.56 11.25 -10.49
C PHE A 166 -0.86 10.06 -11.41
N ASP A 167 -1.93 9.34 -11.09
CA ASP A 167 -2.40 8.21 -11.86
C ASP A 167 -3.43 8.63 -12.92
N LEU A 168 -3.06 8.47 -14.19
CA LEU A 168 -3.87 8.85 -15.33
C LEU A 168 -4.92 7.78 -15.65
N ASN A 169 -6.10 8.24 -16.07
CA ASN A 169 -7.18 7.37 -16.48
C ASN A 169 -6.83 6.55 -17.72
N VAL A 170 -6.65 5.23 -17.55
CA VAL A 170 -6.31 4.34 -18.66
C VAL A 170 -7.53 3.74 -19.36
N LEU A 171 -8.74 3.94 -18.83
CA LEU A 171 -9.99 3.38 -19.37
C LEU A 171 -10.67 4.28 -20.40
N LEU A 172 -10.10 5.45 -20.70
CA LEU A 172 -10.45 6.17 -21.93
C LEU A 172 -9.87 5.39 -23.12
N ARG A 173 -10.75 4.82 -23.95
CA ARG A 173 -10.38 3.89 -25.02
C ARG A 173 -11.00 4.30 -26.34
N LYS A 174 -10.21 4.14 -27.40
CA LYS A 174 -10.68 4.23 -28.78
C LYS A 174 -11.39 2.94 -29.18
N ALA A 175 -12.12 2.98 -30.29
CA ALA A 175 -12.85 1.82 -30.81
C ALA A 175 -11.95 0.62 -31.17
N ASP A 176 -10.66 0.86 -31.42
CA ASP A 176 -9.66 -0.18 -31.70
C ASP A 176 -9.00 -0.75 -30.42
N GLY A 177 -9.42 -0.30 -29.23
CA GLY A 177 -8.88 -0.74 -27.93
C GLY A 177 -7.62 -0.01 -27.48
N THR A 178 -7.03 0.86 -28.31
CA THR A 178 -5.89 1.69 -27.92
C THR A 178 -6.31 2.77 -26.92
N TRP A 179 -5.36 3.19 -26.08
CA TRP A 179 -5.61 4.25 -25.10
C TRP A 179 -5.92 5.59 -25.78
N ASP A 180 -7.02 6.21 -25.39
CA ASP A 180 -7.38 7.56 -25.76
C ASP A 180 -6.70 8.56 -24.82
N TYR A 181 -5.50 8.97 -25.22
CA TYR A 181 -4.62 9.81 -24.42
C TYR A 181 -5.01 11.29 -24.40
N GLU A 182 -5.98 11.74 -25.21
CA GLU A 182 -6.22 13.18 -25.40
C GLU A 182 -6.56 13.92 -24.10
N ASN A 183 -7.31 13.27 -23.20
CA ASN A 183 -7.62 13.88 -21.90
C ASN A 183 -6.39 13.98 -20.99
N ALA A 184 -5.54 12.95 -20.98
CA ALA A 184 -4.31 12.95 -20.23
C ALA A 184 -3.31 13.98 -20.76
N GLU A 185 -3.17 14.10 -22.09
CA GLU A 185 -2.29 15.10 -22.71
C GLU A 185 -2.73 16.54 -22.36
N LYS A 186 -4.04 16.81 -22.26
CA LYS A 186 -4.54 18.12 -21.77
C LYS A 186 -4.07 18.43 -20.35
N LEU A 187 -4.09 17.47 -19.44
CA LEU A 187 -3.61 17.65 -18.06
C LEU A 187 -2.09 17.86 -18.04
N ILE A 188 -1.35 17.07 -18.82
CA ILE A 188 0.10 17.17 -18.95
C ILE A 188 0.48 18.55 -19.49
N GLU A 189 -0.14 19.00 -20.59
CA GLU A 189 0.06 20.32 -21.19
C GLU A 189 -0.23 21.43 -20.18
N PHE A 190 -1.40 21.40 -19.54
CA PHE A 190 -1.76 22.37 -18.51
C PHE A 190 -0.72 22.44 -17.40
N SER A 191 -0.24 21.28 -16.94
CA SER A 191 0.76 21.19 -15.88
C SER A 191 2.13 21.71 -16.34
N ASN A 192 2.53 21.42 -17.58
CA ASN A 192 3.75 21.96 -18.19
C ASN A 192 3.70 23.50 -18.24
N ASP A 193 2.59 24.07 -18.71
CA ASP A 193 2.42 25.52 -18.86
C ASP A 193 2.41 26.25 -17.51
N LYS A 194 2.09 25.52 -16.44
CA LYS A 194 2.16 26.01 -15.05
C LYS A 194 3.48 25.69 -14.35
N ASN A 195 4.46 25.11 -15.06
CA ASN A 195 5.75 24.68 -14.51
C ASN A 195 5.60 23.76 -13.28
N MET A 196 4.66 22.83 -13.35
CA MET A 196 4.40 21.88 -12.27
C MET A 196 5.34 20.67 -12.36
N ASP A 197 6.03 20.33 -11.26
CA ASP A 197 6.81 19.10 -11.14
C ASP A 197 5.87 17.93 -10.76
N VAL A 198 5.59 17.07 -11.73
CA VAL A 198 4.63 15.96 -11.61
C VAL A 198 5.24 14.69 -12.17
N ILE A 199 5.07 13.61 -11.41
CA ILE A 199 5.42 12.24 -11.80
C ILE A 199 4.14 11.54 -12.22
N TRP A 200 4.24 10.64 -13.20
CA TRP A 200 3.07 10.05 -13.83
C TRP A 200 2.97 8.54 -13.62
N GLN A 201 1.74 8.07 -13.51
CA GLN A 201 1.28 6.69 -13.55
C GLN A 201 0.18 6.55 -14.61
N LEU A 202 -0.15 5.32 -14.98
CA LEU A 202 -1.18 5.05 -15.97
C LEU A 202 -1.94 3.76 -15.63
N GLY A 203 -3.06 3.92 -14.96
CA GLY A 203 -3.97 2.86 -14.55
C GLY A 203 -3.66 2.30 -13.17
N ASN A 204 -4.72 2.05 -12.39
CA ASN A 204 -4.65 1.50 -11.05
C ASN A 204 -5.13 0.04 -11.03
N GLU A 205 -4.28 -0.89 -10.62
CA GLU A 205 -4.63 -2.32 -10.50
C GLU A 205 -5.27 -2.88 -11.79
N PRO A 206 -4.62 -2.73 -12.97
CA PRO A 206 -5.24 -3.06 -14.25
C PRO A 206 -5.59 -4.54 -14.40
N ASN A 207 -4.94 -5.42 -13.64
CA ASN A 207 -5.29 -6.83 -13.56
C ASN A 207 -6.66 -7.09 -12.92
N SER A 208 -7.25 -6.13 -12.20
CA SER A 208 -8.56 -6.23 -11.58
C SER A 208 -9.69 -5.57 -12.38
N PHE A 209 -9.40 -4.96 -13.54
CA PHE A 209 -10.39 -4.19 -14.28
C PHE A 209 -11.65 -4.99 -14.65
N GLN A 210 -11.53 -6.28 -14.95
CA GLN A 210 -12.70 -7.10 -15.27
C GLN A 210 -13.66 -7.20 -14.09
N HIS A 211 -13.11 -7.31 -12.88
CA HIS A 211 -13.89 -7.36 -11.64
C HIS A 211 -14.45 -5.99 -11.25
N VAL A 212 -13.64 -4.93 -11.42
CA VAL A 212 -13.90 -3.58 -10.89
C VAL A 212 -14.76 -2.74 -11.86
N PHE A 213 -14.58 -2.94 -13.16
CA PHE A 213 -15.15 -2.12 -14.23
C PHE A 213 -15.78 -2.94 -15.37
N ASN A 214 -15.86 -4.27 -15.25
CA ASN A 214 -16.39 -5.16 -16.29
C ASN A 214 -15.83 -4.86 -17.69
N THR A 215 -14.54 -4.50 -17.73
CA THR A 215 -13.75 -4.28 -18.93
C THR A 215 -12.35 -4.80 -18.68
N SER A 216 -11.56 -5.01 -19.72
CA SER A 216 -10.20 -5.53 -19.58
C SER A 216 -9.25 -4.76 -20.47
N VAL A 217 -8.03 -4.56 -19.97
CA VAL A 217 -6.89 -4.08 -20.75
C VAL A 217 -5.81 -5.13 -20.61
N ASN A 218 -5.40 -5.75 -21.71
CA ASN A 218 -4.33 -6.74 -21.66
C ASN A 218 -3.00 -6.08 -21.30
N ALA A 219 -2.15 -6.79 -20.57
CA ALA A 219 -0.87 -6.25 -20.10
C ALA A 219 0.06 -5.84 -21.26
N SER A 220 0.05 -6.59 -22.37
CA SER A 220 0.77 -6.21 -23.58
C SER A 220 0.27 -4.90 -24.20
N GLN A 221 -1.05 -4.67 -24.19
CA GLN A 221 -1.63 -3.40 -24.66
C GLN A 221 -1.26 -2.26 -23.71
N LEU A 222 -1.32 -2.49 -22.40
CA LEU A 222 -0.91 -1.50 -21.40
C LEU A 222 0.56 -1.10 -21.59
N ALA A 223 1.46 -2.04 -21.89
CA ALA A 223 2.85 -1.73 -22.22
C ALA A 223 2.96 -0.75 -23.42
N GLN A 224 2.16 -0.95 -24.47
CA GLN A 224 2.09 -0.01 -25.61
C GLN A 224 1.50 1.35 -25.23
N ASP A 225 0.52 1.36 -24.32
CA ASP A 225 -0.08 2.59 -23.79
C ASP A 225 0.97 3.40 -23.01
N PHE A 226 1.79 2.75 -22.18
CA PHE A 226 2.93 3.37 -21.49
C PHE A 226 4.00 3.90 -22.46
N MET A 227 4.29 3.20 -23.57
CA MET A 227 5.17 3.71 -24.62
C MET A 227 4.61 4.98 -25.27
N THR A 228 3.29 5.03 -25.45
CA THR A 228 2.59 6.22 -25.95
C THR A 228 2.67 7.36 -24.95
N LEU A 229 2.42 7.12 -23.67
CA LEU A 229 2.58 8.11 -22.61
C LEU A 229 4.01 8.65 -22.55
N ARG A 230 5.03 7.80 -22.60
CA ARG A 230 6.44 8.23 -22.63
C ARG A 230 6.73 9.18 -23.80
N ARG A 231 6.17 8.90 -24.99
CA ARG A 231 6.29 9.76 -26.18
C ARG A 231 5.59 11.11 -25.96
N ILE A 232 4.42 11.12 -25.35
CA ILE A 232 3.67 12.35 -25.01
C ILE A 232 4.47 13.21 -24.04
N LEU A 233 4.95 12.64 -22.92
CA LEU A 233 5.76 13.35 -21.93
C LEU A 233 7.02 13.98 -22.56
N SER A 234 7.62 13.30 -23.54
CA SER A 234 8.80 13.79 -24.26
C SER A 234 8.55 15.02 -25.14
N LYS A 235 7.28 15.36 -25.44
CA LYS A 235 6.92 16.60 -26.17
C LYS A 235 7.06 17.85 -25.29
N TYR A 236 6.98 17.68 -23.97
CA TYR A 236 6.91 18.78 -23.02
C TYR A 236 8.26 18.93 -22.29
N PRO A 237 8.86 20.14 -22.27
CA PRO A 237 10.16 20.35 -21.64
C PRO A 237 10.22 19.94 -20.17
N MET A 238 9.15 20.20 -19.41
CA MET A 238 9.05 19.80 -18.00
C MET A 238 9.11 18.29 -17.80
N TYR A 239 8.66 17.50 -18.78
CA TYR A 239 8.41 16.07 -18.61
C TYR A 239 9.27 15.15 -19.47
N THR A 240 10.20 15.71 -20.25
CA THR A 240 11.14 14.93 -21.06
C THR A 240 11.91 13.90 -20.22
N ASN A 241 12.28 14.27 -18.99
CA ASN A 241 12.97 13.41 -18.03
C ASN A 241 12.10 13.08 -16.80
N ALA A 242 10.80 13.35 -16.85
CA ALA A 242 9.93 13.05 -15.71
C ALA A 242 9.89 11.55 -15.44
N LEU A 243 9.77 11.23 -14.15
CA LEU A 243 9.54 9.86 -13.74
C LEU A 243 8.16 9.40 -14.27
N LEU A 244 8.14 8.19 -14.81
CA LEU A 244 6.94 7.44 -15.15
C LEU A 244 7.07 6.10 -14.46
N VAL A 245 6.12 5.72 -13.62
CA VAL A 245 6.17 4.47 -12.85
C VAL A 245 4.92 3.65 -13.11
N GLY A 246 5.02 2.33 -12.98
CA GLY A 246 3.92 1.42 -13.35
C GLY A 246 4.34 -0.04 -13.25
N PRO A 247 3.43 -1.00 -13.49
CA PRO A 247 2.04 -0.81 -13.95
C PRO A 247 0.99 -0.81 -12.83
N ASP A 248 1.38 -0.63 -11.55
CA ASP A 248 0.45 -0.58 -10.41
C ASP A 248 -0.47 -1.81 -10.28
N VAL A 249 0.04 -3.03 -10.58
CA VAL A 249 -0.73 -4.27 -10.35
C VAL A 249 -1.12 -4.42 -8.87
N THR A 250 -2.17 -5.21 -8.61
CA THR A 250 -2.49 -5.66 -7.24
C THR A 250 -1.33 -6.47 -6.64
N ARG A 251 -1.48 -6.91 -5.38
CA ARG A 251 -0.48 -7.74 -4.70
C ARG A 251 -0.27 -9.09 -5.41
N PRO A 252 0.93 -9.42 -5.92
CA PRO A 252 1.24 -10.79 -6.37
C PRO A 252 1.10 -11.75 -5.20
N ARG A 253 0.66 -13.00 -5.41
CA ARG A 253 0.68 -14.00 -4.33
C ARG A 253 1.08 -15.38 -4.87
N PRO A 254 1.67 -16.26 -4.06
CA PRO A 254 2.02 -17.62 -4.50
C PRO A 254 0.79 -18.45 -4.90
N ASP A 255 -0.35 -18.22 -4.27
CA ASP A 255 -1.62 -18.91 -4.47
C ASP A 255 -2.54 -18.23 -5.50
N ASP A 256 -2.22 -17.00 -5.90
CA ASP A 256 -2.96 -16.23 -6.88
C ASP A 256 -2.01 -15.53 -7.86
N THR A 257 -2.01 -16.06 -9.08
CA THR A 257 -1.07 -15.69 -10.12
C THR A 257 -1.57 -14.58 -11.02
N GLU A 258 -2.75 -14.00 -10.81
CA GLU A 258 -3.32 -13.00 -11.72
C GLU A 258 -2.40 -11.77 -11.83
N SER A 259 -2.08 -11.13 -10.71
CA SER A 259 -1.15 -10.00 -10.64
C SER A 259 0.25 -10.37 -11.16
N PHE A 260 0.77 -11.54 -10.75
CA PHE A 260 2.09 -12.00 -11.18
C PHE A 260 2.15 -12.20 -12.71
N SER A 261 1.12 -12.81 -13.29
CA SER A 261 1.04 -13.07 -14.72
C SER A 261 0.88 -11.78 -15.52
N TYR A 262 0.05 -10.86 -15.01
CA TYR A 262 -0.14 -9.55 -15.63
C TYR A 262 1.18 -8.75 -15.64
N LEU A 263 1.89 -8.68 -14.51
CA LEU A 263 3.19 -8.01 -14.45
C LEU A 263 4.23 -8.68 -15.36
N LYS A 264 4.27 -10.02 -15.37
CA LYS A 264 5.15 -10.78 -16.27
C LYS A 264 4.89 -10.43 -17.74
N GLU A 265 3.63 -10.42 -18.16
CA GLU A 265 3.27 -10.09 -19.54
C GLU A 265 3.63 -8.64 -19.87
N PHE A 266 3.31 -7.68 -18.99
CA PHE A 266 3.67 -6.26 -19.15
C PHE A 266 5.18 -6.06 -19.37
N LEU A 267 6.01 -6.71 -18.52
CA LEU A 267 7.46 -6.66 -18.65
C LEU A 267 7.93 -7.33 -19.95
N SER A 268 7.39 -8.50 -20.29
CA SER A 268 7.76 -9.22 -21.51
C SER A 268 7.40 -8.45 -22.80
N ALA A 269 6.39 -7.59 -22.73
CA ALA A 269 5.97 -6.71 -23.82
C ALA A 269 6.81 -5.41 -23.89
N GLY A 270 7.84 -5.27 -23.07
CA GLY A 270 8.74 -4.10 -23.05
C GLY A 270 8.25 -2.93 -22.20
N GLY A 271 7.18 -3.12 -21.41
CA GLY A 271 6.64 -2.07 -20.54
C GLY A 271 7.65 -1.58 -19.49
N GLY A 272 8.53 -2.48 -19.02
CA GLY A 272 9.59 -2.12 -18.10
C GLY A 272 10.55 -1.08 -18.67
N HIS A 273 10.91 -1.16 -19.96
CA HIS A 273 11.87 -0.25 -20.60
C HIS A 273 11.43 1.22 -20.59
N VAL A 274 10.12 1.50 -20.57
CA VAL A 274 9.59 2.88 -20.61
C VAL A 274 9.28 3.46 -19.24
N VAL A 275 9.20 2.64 -18.19
CA VAL A 275 9.02 3.10 -16.81
C VAL A 275 10.37 3.23 -16.09
N ASN A 276 10.44 4.17 -15.16
CA ASN A 276 11.60 4.41 -14.30
C ASN A 276 11.60 3.52 -13.04
N ALA A 277 10.43 3.04 -12.60
CA ALA A 277 10.31 2.10 -11.50
C ALA A 277 9.13 1.15 -11.75
N ILE A 278 9.28 -0.09 -11.30
CA ILE A 278 8.23 -1.11 -11.32
C ILE A 278 7.40 -0.98 -10.05
N THR A 279 6.08 -0.84 -10.18
CA THR A 279 5.18 -0.64 -9.05
C THR A 279 4.19 -1.78 -8.90
N PHE A 280 3.88 -2.09 -7.64
CA PHE A 280 2.80 -3.01 -7.25
C PHE A 280 2.20 -2.55 -5.92
N HIS A 281 0.99 -3.02 -5.62
CA HIS A 281 0.31 -2.71 -4.37
C HIS A 281 0.46 -3.82 -3.35
N GLN A 282 0.28 -3.49 -2.07
CA GLN A 282 0.28 -4.49 -1.02
C GLN A 282 -0.72 -4.18 0.09
N TYR A 283 -1.52 -5.17 0.45
CA TYR A 283 -2.36 -5.13 1.64
C TYR A 283 -2.16 -6.43 2.41
N TYR A 284 -2.09 -6.35 3.74
CA TYR A 284 -1.95 -7.56 4.57
C TYR A 284 -3.27 -8.27 4.75
N PHE A 285 -4.35 -7.51 4.96
CA PHE A 285 -5.61 -8.06 5.40
C PHE A 285 -6.79 -7.66 4.51
N ASN A 286 -7.86 -8.42 4.61
CA ASN A 286 -9.19 -8.02 4.18
C ASN A 286 -9.85 -7.26 5.33
N GLY A 287 -10.11 -5.96 5.16
CA GLY A 287 -10.70 -5.13 6.21
C GLY A 287 -12.10 -5.55 6.68
N ARG A 288 -12.77 -6.46 5.95
CA ARG A 288 -14.09 -7.00 6.34
C ARG A 288 -13.99 -8.19 7.29
N THR A 289 -12.89 -8.93 7.23
CA THR A 289 -12.75 -10.21 7.96
C THR A 289 -11.62 -10.19 8.98
N VAL A 290 -10.73 -9.20 8.93
CA VAL A 290 -9.60 -9.09 9.85
C VAL A 290 -10.06 -8.88 11.28
N VAL A 291 -9.36 -9.50 12.23
CA VAL A 291 -9.58 -9.32 13.67
C VAL A 291 -8.30 -8.85 14.36
N ASN A 292 -8.42 -8.25 15.55
CA ASN A 292 -7.29 -7.68 16.30
C ASN A 292 -6.11 -8.66 16.50
N THR A 293 -6.38 -9.96 16.63
CA THR A 293 -5.32 -10.97 16.79
C THR A 293 -4.48 -11.17 15.54
N ASP A 294 -5.01 -10.86 14.35
CA ASP A 294 -4.28 -10.97 13.09
C ASP A 294 -3.16 -9.94 13.00
N PHE A 295 -3.39 -8.73 13.53
CA PHE A 295 -2.37 -7.67 13.62
C PHE A 295 -1.21 -8.01 14.56
N LEU A 296 -1.43 -8.92 15.50
CA LEU A 296 -0.44 -9.31 16.49
C LEU A 296 0.34 -10.57 16.07
N ASN A 297 -0.07 -11.23 14.98
CA ASN A 297 0.58 -12.44 14.51
C ASN A 297 1.70 -12.09 13.51
N PRO A 298 2.99 -12.23 13.88
CA PRO A 298 4.11 -11.86 13.00
C PRO A 298 4.12 -12.65 11.69
N LYS A 299 3.56 -13.87 11.67
CA LYS A 299 3.50 -14.70 10.45
C LYS A 299 2.66 -14.08 9.34
N ASN A 300 1.68 -13.24 9.67
CA ASN A 300 0.87 -12.56 8.68
C ASN A 300 1.70 -11.56 7.85
N TYR A 301 2.84 -11.11 8.37
CA TYR A 301 3.72 -10.16 7.69
C TYR A 301 4.77 -10.83 6.78
N ASP A 302 5.00 -12.14 6.94
CA ASP A 302 5.96 -12.89 6.12
C ASP A 302 5.58 -12.89 4.63
N ILE A 303 4.30 -12.70 4.31
CA ILE A 303 3.80 -12.64 2.93
C ILE A 303 4.48 -11.55 2.11
N LEU A 304 4.80 -10.38 2.71
CA LEU A 304 5.45 -9.29 1.97
C LEU A 304 6.82 -9.71 1.44
N THR A 305 7.57 -10.53 2.19
CA THR A 305 8.87 -11.05 1.74
C THR A 305 8.70 -11.89 0.48
N ALA A 306 7.74 -12.81 0.47
CA ALA A 306 7.45 -13.64 -0.71
C ALA A 306 7.03 -12.78 -1.91
N GLN A 307 6.21 -11.74 -1.69
CA GLN A 307 5.77 -10.82 -2.73
C GLN A 307 6.94 -10.04 -3.35
N ILE A 308 7.82 -9.50 -2.50
CA ILE A 308 9.02 -8.78 -2.93
C ILE A 308 9.93 -9.71 -3.75
N ASP A 309 10.14 -10.94 -3.31
CA ASP A 309 11.00 -11.90 -4.01
C ASP A 309 10.43 -12.30 -5.38
N MET A 310 9.10 -12.48 -5.47
CA MET A 310 8.41 -12.74 -6.74
C MET A 310 8.60 -11.58 -7.74
N VAL A 311 8.38 -10.33 -7.30
CA VAL A 311 8.55 -9.14 -8.15
C VAL A 311 10.02 -8.96 -8.53
N LYS A 312 10.96 -9.08 -7.58
CA LYS A 312 12.40 -9.03 -7.86
C LYS A 312 12.82 -10.07 -8.88
N GLY A 313 12.29 -11.29 -8.78
CA GLY A 313 12.53 -12.36 -9.75
C GLY A 313 12.15 -11.94 -11.17
N LEU A 314 10.92 -11.45 -11.36
CA LEU A 314 10.45 -10.96 -12.66
C LEU A 314 11.30 -9.79 -13.19
N VAL A 315 11.54 -8.77 -12.36
CA VAL A 315 12.32 -7.60 -12.78
C VAL A 315 13.75 -8.00 -13.14
N SER A 316 14.39 -8.89 -12.38
CA SER A 316 15.75 -9.36 -12.69
C SER A 316 15.83 -10.17 -13.99
N TYR A 317 14.75 -10.85 -14.37
CA TYR A 317 14.70 -11.66 -15.58
C TYR A 317 14.50 -10.81 -16.84
N TYR A 318 13.60 -9.83 -16.79
CA TYR A 318 13.24 -9.02 -17.96
C TYR A 318 14.03 -7.71 -18.08
N GLU A 319 14.56 -7.16 -16.99
CA GLU A 319 15.21 -5.85 -16.98
C GLU A 319 16.69 -5.96 -16.58
N THR A 320 17.57 -5.66 -17.53
CA THR A 320 19.03 -5.76 -17.38
C THR A 320 19.62 -4.73 -16.41
N ASP A 321 18.97 -3.56 -16.29
CA ASP A 321 19.52 -2.41 -15.56
C ASP A 321 19.06 -2.34 -14.09
N LYS A 322 18.50 -3.44 -13.55
CA LYS A 322 17.98 -3.54 -12.17
C LYS A 322 17.08 -2.35 -11.81
N LYS A 323 15.90 -2.29 -12.42
CA LYS A 323 14.92 -1.23 -12.16
C LYS A 323 14.51 -1.19 -10.68
N PRO A 324 14.37 0.01 -10.08
CA PRO A 324 13.78 0.17 -8.75
C PRO A 324 12.38 -0.44 -8.70
N ILE A 325 12.04 -1.02 -7.54
CA ILE A 325 10.72 -1.57 -7.26
C ILE A 325 10.08 -0.74 -6.14
N TRP A 326 8.87 -0.25 -6.37
CA TRP A 326 8.15 0.65 -5.47
C TRP A 326 6.84 -0.01 -5.03
N LEU A 327 6.49 0.17 -3.75
CA LEU A 327 5.12 -0.01 -3.27
C LEU A 327 4.40 1.32 -3.43
N SER A 328 3.64 1.50 -4.51
CA SER A 328 2.90 2.74 -4.80
C SER A 328 1.62 2.89 -3.97
N MET A 329 1.09 1.79 -3.45
CA MET A 329 0.00 1.77 -2.48
C MET A 329 0.19 0.61 -1.50
N SER A 330 0.18 0.91 -0.20
CA SER A 330 0.18 -0.13 0.84
C SER A 330 -0.57 0.31 2.09
N HIS A 331 -1.38 -0.60 2.64
CA HIS A 331 -2.15 -0.35 3.85
C HIS A 331 -2.55 -1.67 4.54
N THR A 332 -2.90 -1.63 5.83
CA THR A 332 -3.40 -2.80 6.56
C THR A 332 -4.84 -3.17 6.20
N ARG A 333 -5.64 -2.21 5.68
CA ARG A 333 -7.10 -2.28 5.46
C ARG A 333 -7.82 -2.59 6.77
N GLU A 334 -8.16 -1.55 7.51
CA GLU A 334 -9.05 -1.61 8.69
C GLU A 334 -10.31 -0.81 8.37
N ARG A 335 -11.49 -1.32 8.77
CA ARG A 335 -12.77 -0.59 8.68
C ARG A 335 -13.03 0.24 9.92
#